data_AF-A0A317UEM2-F1
#
_entry.id   AF-A0A317UEM2-F1
#
_cell.length_a   1.000
_cell.length_b   1.000
_cell.length_c   1.000
_cell.angle_alpha   90.00
_cell.angle_beta   90.00
_cell.angle_gamma   90.00
#
_symmetry.space_group_name_H-M   'P 1'
#
loop_
_entity.id
_entity.type
_entity.pdbx_description
1 polymer ?
#
loop_
_entity_poly.entity_id
_entity_poly.type
_entity_poly.pdbx_seq_one_letter_code
_entity_poly.pdbx_strand_id
1 'polypeptide(L)' 'MYEEEENRWRCSFRSDGKWINVNKLLQTFGGGGHAAAAGVRKRTNDVEKFRQEILERIVMMRKFFGQDK' A
#
# COMPACT_ATOMS: atom_id res chain seq x y z
N MET A 1 2.32 9.93 -2.40
CA MET A 1 2.95 9.90 -1.06
C MET A 1 3.52 11.28 -0.82
N TYR A 2 3.55 11.77 0.41
CA TYR A 2 4.19 13.05 0.73
C TYR A 2 4.87 12.97 2.10
N GLU A 3 5.89 13.77 2.29
CA GLU A 3 6.65 13.85 3.53
C GLU A 3 5.91 14.77 4.52
N GLU A 4 5.53 14.25 5.70
CA GLU A 4 4.89 15.01 6.79
C GLU A 4 5.94 15.68 7.69
N GLU A 5 7.06 14.99 7.94
CA GLU A 5 8.23 15.43 8.71
C GLU A 5 9.46 14.77 8.07
N GLU A 6 10.69 15.23 8.39
CA GLU A 6 11.92 14.60 7.89
C GLU A 6 11.89 13.07 8.06
N ASN A 7 12.04 12.37 6.94
CA ASN A 7 11.99 10.93 6.79
C ASN A 7 10.65 10.28 7.19
N ARG A 8 9.57 11.03 7.40
CA ARG A 8 8.24 10.53 7.77
C ARG A 8 7.25 10.73 6.63
N TRP A 9 6.93 9.64 5.95
CA TRP A 9 6.11 9.65 4.75
C TRP A 9 4.69 9.20 5.03
N ARG A 10 3.72 9.99 4.58
CA ARG A 10 2.30 9.59 4.53
C ARG A 10 1.93 9.11 3.15
N CYS A 11 1.29 7.94 3.15
CA CYS A 11 0.87 7.26 1.93
C CYS A 11 -0.61 6.94 2.05
N SER A 12 -1.42 7.52 1.18
CA SER A 12 -2.86 7.30 1.13
C SER A 12 -3.20 6.55 -0.16
N PHE A 13 -3.94 5.47 -0.04
CA PHE A 13 -4.36 4.63 -1.16
C PHE A 13 -5.87 4.65 -1.31
N ARG A 14 -6.32 4.63 -2.56
CA ARG A 14 -7.71 4.53 -2.96
C ARG A 14 -7.85 3.48 -4.05
N SER A 15 -8.93 2.72 -4.02
CA SER A 15 -9.32 1.79 -5.08
C SER A 15 -10.83 1.75 -5.19
N ASP A 16 -11.34 0.99 -6.17
CA ASP A 16 -12.76 0.64 -6.27
C ASP A 16 -13.22 -0.36 -5.20
N GLY A 17 -12.30 -0.85 -4.35
CA GLY A 17 -12.52 -1.88 -3.34
C GLY A 17 -12.79 -3.29 -3.90
N LYS A 18 -12.83 -3.46 -5.23
CA LYS A 18 -13.16 -4.72 -5.93
C LYS A 18 -11.92 -5.35 -6.54
N TRP A 19 -11.14 -4.57 -7.29
CA TRP A 19 -9.94 -5.04 -7.97
C TRP A 19 -8.80 -5.32 -6.99
N ILE A 20 -8.67 -4.45 -5.98
CA ILE A 20 -7.68 -4.62 -4.91
C ILE A 20 -8.21 -4.06 -3.60
N ASN A 21 -8.12 -4.87 -2.55
CA ASN A 21 -8.40 -4.44 -1.19
C ASN A 21 -7.18 -3.71 -0.62
N VAL A 22 -7.22 -2.38 -0.62
CA VAL A 22 -6.06 -1.55 -0.18
C VAL A 22 -5.82 -1.61 1.32
N ASN A 23 -6.82 -1.98 2.13
CA ASN A 23 -6.59 -2.25 3.55
C ASN A 23 -5.72 -3.50 3.75
N LYS A 24 -6.05 -4.62 3.08
CA LYS A 24 -5.22 -5.83 3.13
C LYS A 24 -3.80 -5.59 2.60
N LEU A 25 -3.66 -4.76 1.56
CA LEU A 25 -2.35 -4.34 1.05
C LEU A 25 -1.54 -3.61 2.12
N LEU A 26 -2.12 -2.62 2.80
CA LEU A 26 -1.36 -1.77 3.71
C LEU A 26 -1.17 -2.35 5.11
N GLN A 27 -1.97 -3.33 5.52
CA GLN A 27 -1.75 -4.07 6.77
C GLN A 27 -0.36 -4.71 6.83
N THR A 28 0.18 -5.21 5.71
CA THR A 28 1.54 -5.78 5.67
C THR A 28 2.64 -4.74 5.88
N PHE A 29 2.32 -3.46 5.72
CA PHE A 29 3.23 -2.33 5.92
C PHE A 29 2.96 -1.57 7.23
N GLY A 30 2.11 -2.12 8.12
CA GLY A 30 1.73 -1.46 9.38
C GLY A 30 0.73 -0.31 9.20
N GLY A 31 0.06 -0.23 8.05
CA GLY A 31 -1.05 0.69 7.79
C GLY A 31 -2.42 0.06 8.00
N GLY A 32 -3.47 0.77 7.60
CA GLY A 32 -4.84 0.27 7.70
C GLY A 32 -5.91 1.25 7.22
N GLY A 33 -7.16 0.79 7.25
CA GLY A 33 -8.36 1.55 6.89
C GLY A 33 -9.48 0.65 6.40
N HIS A 34 -10.08 1.01 5.28
CA HIS A 34 -11.17 0.29 4.62
C HIS A 34 -10.72 -0.33 3.28
N ALA A 35 -11.49 -1.29 2.77
CA ALA A 35 -11.16 -2.03 1.55
C ALA A 35 -10.85 -1.14 0.33
N ALA A 36 -11.53 0.00 0.21
CA ALA A 36 -11.35 0.97 -0.87
C ALA A 36 -10.49 2.20 -0.48
N ALA A 37 -10.15 2.37 0.80
CA ALA A 37 -9.45 3.55 1.29
C ALA A 37 -8.63 3.22 2.55
N ALA A 38 -7.31 3.22 2.42
CA ALA A 38 -6.40 2.94 3.53
C ALA A 38 -5.18 3.86 3.47
N GLY A 39 -4.40 3.90 4.55
CA GLY A 39 -3.15 4.63 4.58
C GLY A 39 -2.10 4.00 5.47
N VAL A 40 -0.85 4.43 5.28
CA VAL A 40 0.30 4.04 6.09
C VAL A 40 1.19 5.25 6.31
N ARG A 41 1.82 5.30 7.49
CA ARG A 41 2.92 6.22 7.79
C ARG A 41 4.20 5.43 7.96
N LYS A 42 5.23 5.78 7.19
CA LYS A 42 6.52 5.09 7.21
C LYS A 42 7.62 6.08 7.57
N ARG A 43 8.45 5.73 8.55
CA ARG A 43 9.75 6.40 8.74
C ARG A 43 10.80 5.69 7.89
N THR A 44 11.42 6.40 6.95
CA THR A 44 12.49 5.91 6.07
C THR A 44 13.19 7.06 5.34
N ASN A 45 14.49 6.89 5.12
CA ASN A 45 15.33 7.73 4.26
C ASN A 45 15.40 7.23 2.81
N ASP A 46 14.74 6.12 2.49
CA ASP A 46 14.69 5.52 1.15
C ASP A 46 13.22 5.30 0.75
N VAL A 47 12.56 6.41 0.40
CA VAL A 47 11.16 6.42 -0.01
C VAL A 47 10.92 5.65 -1.31
N GLU A 48 11.91 5.64 -2.22
CA GLU A 48 11.79 4.96 -3.50
C GLU A 48 11.81 3.45 -3.34
N LYS A 49 12.66 2.91 -2.46
CA LYS A 49 12.59 1.48 -2.10
C LYS A 49 11.24 1.13 -1.50
N PHE A 50 10.72 1.94 -0.58
CA PHE A 50 9.41 1.68 0.03
C PHE A 50 8.28 1.72 -1.01
N ARG A 51 8.34 2.67 -1.95
CA ARG A 51 7.41 2.73 -3.08
C ARG A 51 7.49 1.48 -3.94
N GLN A 52 8.69 1.00 -4.24
CA GLN A 52 8.91 -0.21 -5.04
C GLN A 52 8.34 -1.46 -4.36
N GLU A 53 8.56 -1.63 -3.04
CA GLU A 53 7.99 -2.74 -2.25
C GLU A 53 6.44 -2.76 -2.31
N ILE A 54 5.80 -1.59 -2.27
CA ILE A 54 4.34 -1.47 -2.42
C ILE A 54 3.90 -1.91 -3.81
N LEU A 55 4.58 -1.46 -4.87
CA LEU A 55 4.24 -1.83 -6.26
C LEU A 55 4.40 -3.33 -6.50
N GLU A 56 5.48 -3.93 -6.00
CA GLU A 56 5.70 -5.38 -6.07
C GLU A 56 4.60 -6.15 -5.35
N ARG A 57 4.18 -5.67 -4.18
CA ARG A 57 3.08 -6.29 -3.43
C ARG A 57 1.76 -6.24 -4.20
N ILE A 58 1.46 -5.12 -4.88
CA ILE A 58 0.28 -5.00 -5.75
C ILE A 58 0.34 -6.03 -6.90
N VAL A 59 1.49 -6.18 -7.55
CA VAL A 59 1.68 -7.15 -8.63
C VAL A 59 1.50 -8.58 -8.11
N MET A 60 2.07 -8.91 -6.94
CA MET A 60 1.88 -10.22 -6.31
C MET A 60 0.40 -10.49 -6.01
N MET A 61 -0.30 -9.55 -5.36
CA MET A 61 -1.73 -9.71 -5.06
C MET A 61 -2.57 -9.93 -6.32
N ARG A 62 -2.21 -9.29 -7.43
CA ARG A 62 -2.88 -9.50 -8.72
C ARG A 62 -2.66 -10.90 -9.31
N LYS A 63 -1.44 -11.45 -9.21
CA LYS A 63 -1.14 -12.79 -9.74
C LYS A 63 -2.00 -13.87 -9.08
N PHE A 64 -2.26 -13.74 -7.78
CA PHE A 64 -3.10 -14.69 -7.04
C PHE A 64 -4.61 -14.48 -7.28
N PHE A 65 -5.06 -13.24 -7.46
CA PHE A 65 -6.49 -12.96 -7.71
C PHE A 65 -7.05 -13.59 -9.01
N GLY A 66 -6.18 -13.97 -9.96
CA GLY A 66 -6.55 -14.68 -11.19
C GLY A 66 -6.49 -16.22 -11.08
N GLN A 67 -6.02 -16.78 -9.96
CA GLN A 67 -5.91 -18.23 -9.75
C GLN A 67 -7.08 -18.81 -8.93
N ASP A 68 -7.89 -17.95 -8.29
CA ASP A 68 -9.07 -18.33 -7.50
C ASP A 68 -10.38 -18.34 -8.33
N LYS A 69 -10.32 -18.42 -9.66
CA LYS A 69 -11.50 -18.50 -10.55
C LYS A 69 -11.47 -19.69 -11.49
#